data_AF-A0AAU9WUB9-F1
#
_entry.id   AF-A0AAU9WUB9-F1
#
_cell.length_a   1.000
_cell.length_b   1.000
_cell.length_c   1.000
_cell.angle_alpha   90.00
_cell.angle_beta   90.00
_cell.angle_gamma   90.00
#
_symmetry.space_group_name_H-M   'P 1'
#
loop_
_entity.id
_entity.type
_entity.pdbx_description
1 polymer ?
#
loop_
_entity_poly.entity_id
_entity_poly.type
_entity_poly.pdbx_seq_one_letter_code
_entity_poly.pdbx_strand_id
1 'polypeptide(L)'
;DGERLCSCYTFNKRQSFWPNARDSCESNDKTLAVMESEQEWQFITNEIQNKSGSRYDERSIGLKKNSVTRRWTWINGKSLTIDKWHKEGINPDPNDTYGLIHKEYPPGFKGSLSTYRGYVKRQWICEEETDNCRGDCFSHPVPRSTSPPGTKAFTTKVKTSIEQDVTDVSGVSNTLTTADDKSRSSPTVMLVVASLGAVLFVALIILIIVILLRRKKR
;
A
#
# COMPACT_ATOMS: atom_id res chain seq x y z
N ASP A 1 16.17 10.29 11.10
CA ASP A 1 15.44 9.42 10.16
C ASP A 1 16.31 8.23 9.81
N GLY A 2 16.15 7.12 10.56
CA GLY A 2 16.95 5.92 10.33
C GLY A 2 16.61 5.33 8.97
N GLU A 3 17.62 5.07 8.15
CA GLU A 3 17.45 4.37 6.88
C GLU A 3 16.80 3.01 7.17
N ARG A 4 15.56 2.83 6.70
CA ARG A 4 14.85 1.55 6.83
C ARG A 4 15.59 0.51 5.97
N LEU A 5 16.14 -0.53 6.60
CA LEU A 5 17.10 -1.43 5.97
C LEU A 5 16.47 -2.65 5.30
N CYS A 6 15.33 -3.14 5.81
CA CYS A 6 14.73 -4.39 5.38
C CYS A 6 13.21 -4.35 5.33
N SER A 7 12.64 -5.11 4.39
CA SER A 7 11.23 -5.52 4.38
C SER A 7 11.13 -6.96 4.89
N CYS A 8 10.40 -7.19 5.97
CA CYS A 8 10.22 -8.51 6.59
C CYS A 8 8.78 -8.99 6.42
N TYR A 9 8.61 -10.29 6.16
CA TYR A 9 7.35 -10.86 5.69
C TYR A 9 6.79 -11.92 6.63
N THR A 10 5.47 -11.94 6.80
CA THR A 10 4.75 -12.96 7.58
C THR A 10 3.72 -13.68 6.71
N PHE A 11 3.89 -14.99 6.54
CA PHE A 11 3.04 -15.83 5.69
C PHE A 11 1.91 -16.50 6.49
N ASN A 12 0.70 -15.95 6.38
CA ASN A 12 -0.46 -16.41 7.12
C ASN A 12 -1.16 -17.57 6.38
N LYS A 13 -1.25 -18.74 7.05
CA LYS A 13 -1.88 -19.95 6.49
C LYS A 13 -3.41 -19.97 6.59
N ARG A 14 -3.99 -19.14 7.46
CA ARG A 14 -5.44 -18.96 7.56
C ARG A 14 -5.96 -18.30 6.28
N GLN A 15 -7.23 -18.49 5.97
CA GLN A 15 -7.85 -17.81 4.84
C GLN A 15 -8.79 -16.70 5.32
N SER A 16 -8.69 -15.53 4.69
CA SER A 16 -9.52 -14.37 4.99
C SER A 16 -9.88 -13.61 3.73
N PHE A 17 -10.89 -12.74 3.81
CA PHE A 17 -11.15 -11.77 2.76
C PHE A 17 -10.04 -10.72 2.74
N TRP A 18 -9.77 -10.11 1.58
CA TRP A 18 -8.68 -9.14 1.46
C TRP A 18 -8.75 -8.00 2.50
N PRO A 19 -9.91 -7.34 2.75
CA PRO A 19 -9.98 -6.27 3.75
C PRO A 19 -9.62 -6.77 5.15
N ASN A 20 -10.12 -7.94 5.54
CA ASN A 20 -9.82 -8.52 6.85
C ASN A 20 -8.34 -8.97 6.97
N ALA A 21 -7.74 -9.42 5.87
CA ALA A 21 -6.32 -9.75 5.83
C ALA A 21 -5.46 -8.49 6.02
N ARG A 22 -5.84 -7.39 5.37
CA ARG A 22 -5.24 -6.06 5.60
C ARG A 22 -5.37 -5.65 7.06
N ASP A 23 -6.58 -5.64 7.60
CA ASP A 23 -6.83 -5.21 8.97
C ASP A 23 -6.05 -6.08 9.98
N SER A 24 -5.85 -7.38 9.68
CA SER A 24 -4.99 -8.28 10.47
C SER A 24 -3.50 -7.95 10.41
N CYS A 25 -3.01 -7.40 9.30
CA CYS A 25 -1.63 -6.91 9.21
C CYS A 25 -1.50 -5.58 9.98
N GLU A 26 -2.44 -4.67 9.75
CA GLU A 26 -2.47 -3.33 10.37
C GLU A 26 -2.58 -3.40 11.91
N SER A 27 -3.25 -4.41 12.47
CA SER A 27 -3.30 -4.61 13.92
C SER A 27 -1.95 -4.95 14.57
N ASN A 28 -0.89 -5.15 13.77
CA ASN A 28 0.48 -5.41 14.22
C ASN A 28 1.47 -4.41 13.62
N ASP A 29 1.01 -3.20 13.24
CA ASP A 29 1.82 -2.16 12.59
C ASP A 29 2.48 -2.62 11.26
N LYS A 30 1.83 -3.56 10.57
CA LYS A 30 2.26 -4.11 9.26
C LYS A 30 1.29 -3.70 8.16
N THR A 31 1.67 -3.96 6.92
CA THR A 31 0.78 -3.84 5.76
C THR A 31 0.62 -5.20 5.06
N LEU A 32 -0.30 -5.32 4.10
CA LEU A 32 -0.23 -6.43 3.15
C LEU A 32 0.98 -6.24 2.24
N ALA A 33 1.68 -7.33 1.95
CA ALA A 33 2.97 -7.29 1.27
C ALA A 33 2.93 -6.52 -0.06
N VAL A 34 3.86 -5.58 -0.18
CA VAL A 34 4.13 -4.79 -1.37
C VAL A 34 5.42 -5.30 -2.02
N MET A 35 5.47 -5.30 -3.35
CA MET A 35 6.66 -5.72 -4.10
C MET A 35 7.01 -4.60 -5.10
N GLU A 36 7.86 -3.66 -4.68
CA GLU A 36 8.20 -2.49 -5.51
C GLU A 36 9.36 -2.77 -6.45
N SER A 37 10.13 -3.81 -6.14
CA SER A 37 11.26 -4.28 -6.90
C SER A 37 11.09 -5.72 -7.37
N GLU A 38 11.79 -6.06 -8.46
CA GLU A 38 11.91 -7.44 -8.93
C GLU A 38 12.55 -8.34 -7.87
N GLN A 39 13.48 -7.79 -7.09
CA GLN A 39 14.20 -8.51 -6.04
C GLN A 39 13.30 -8.89 -4.87
N GLU A 40 12.40 -8.01 -4.45
CA GLU A 40 11.37 -8.35 -3.45
C GLU A 40 10.43 -9.43 -3.97
N TRP A 41 9.99 -9.31 -5.23
CA TRP A 41 9.17 -10.34 -5.85
C TRP A 41 9.88 -11.71 -5.88
N GLN A 42 11.16 -11.74 -6.27
CA GLN A 42 11.97 -12.96 -6.25
C GLN A 42 12.11 -13.54 -4.85
N PHE A 43 12.36 -12.68 -3.85
CA PHE A 43 12.47 -13.08 -2.45
C PHE A 43 11.17 -13.75 -1.97
N ILE A 44 10.03 -13.07 -2.12
CA ILE A 44 8.72 -13.60 -1.70
C ILE A 44 8.40 -14.90 -2.46
N THR A 45 8.70 -14.95 -3.76
CA THR A 45 8.50 -16.16 -4.58
C THR A 45 9.25 -17.35 -4.01
N ASN A 46 10.53 -17.18 -3.66
CA ASN A 46 11.37 -18.21 -3.08
C ASN A 46 10.85 -18.67 -1.70
N GLU A 47 10.47 -17.72 -0.85
CA GLU A 47 9.91 -18.04 0.47
C GLU A 47 8.62 -18.86 0.37
N ILE A 48 7.73 -18.48 -0.55
CA ILE A 48 6.51 -19.22 -0.84
C ILE A 48 6.79 -20.66 -1.28
N GLN A 49 7.86 -20.92 -2.04
CA GLN A 49 8.23 -22.28 -2.43
C GLN A 49 8.59 -23.14 -1.22
N ASN A 50 9.28 -22.54 -0.24
CA ASN A 50 9.76 -23.23 0.96
C ASN A 50 8.66 -23.45 2.01
N LYS A 51 7.53 -22.72 1.94
CA LYS A 51 6.42 -22.92 2.88
C LYS A 51 5.60 -24.18 2.55
N SER A 52 5.20 -24.94 3.57
CA SER A 52 4.29 -26.08 3.38
C SER A 52 2.90 -25.64 2.92
N GLY A 53 2.25 -26.47 2.08
CA GLY A 53 0.95 -26.16 1.49
C GLY A 53 0.74 -26.86 0.14
N SER A 54 -0.37 -26.56 -0.53
CA SER A 54 -0.61 -27.08 -1.88
C SER A 54 0.32 -26.41 -2.89
N ARG A 55 0.68 -27.11 -3.96
CA ARG A 55 1.42 -26.53 -5.10
C ARG A 55 0.72 -25.28 -5.65
N TYR A 56 -0.61 -25.28 -5.64
CA TYR A 56 -1.45 -24.22 -6.19
C TYR A 56 -1.93 -23.23 -5.11
N ASP A 57 -1.23 -23.13 -3.97
CA ASP A 57 -1.59 -22.16 -2.93
C ASP A 57 -1.55 -20.73 -3.48
N GLU A 58 -2.53 -19.93 -3.08
CA GLU A 58 -2.74 -18.55 -3.51
C GLU A 58 -2.72 -17.62 -2.29
N ARG A 59 -1.93 -16.55 -2.36
CA ARG A 59 -1.78 -15.61 -1.24
C ARG A 59 -2.10 -14.19 -1.66
N SER A 60 -3.01 -13.55 -0.94
CA SER A 60 -3.30 -12.13 -1.04
C SER A 60 -2.06 -11.31 -0.73
N ILE A 61 -1.86 -10.26 -1.52
CA ILE A 61 -0.80 -9.26 -1.38
C ILE A 61 -1.44 -7.87 -1.37
N GLY A 62 -0.64 -6.84 -1.14
CA GLY A 62 -1.05 -5.44 -1.08
C GLY A 62 -1.49 -4.83 -2.42
N LEU A 63 -1.70 -5.64 -3.46
CA LEU A 63 -2.09 -5.16 -4.78
C LEU A 63 -3.62 -4.96 -4.84
N LYS A 64 -4.06 -3.77 -5.24
CA LYS A 64 -5.49 -3.44 -5.37
C LYS A 64 -5.77 -2.65 -6.64
N LYS A 65 -6.97 -2.80 -7.19
CA LYS A 65 -7.45 -1.99 -8.30
C LYS A 65 -7.98 -0.66 -7.79
N ASN A 66 -7.42 0.44 -8.26
CA ASN A 66 -7.94 1.76 -7.95
C ASN A 66 -9.34 1.92 -8.57
N SER A 67 -10.33 2.31 -7.76
CA SER A 67 -11.73 2.41 -8.20
C SER A 67 -11.96 3.50 -9.26
N VAL A 68 -11.17 4.58 -9.22
CA VAL A 68 -11.31 5.74 -10.10
C VAL A 68 -10.51 5.55 -11.39
N THR A 69 -9.21 5.31 -11.27
CA THR A 69 -8.31 5.21 -12.44
C THR A 69 -8.35 3.84 -13.11
N ARG A 70 -8.94 2.83 -12.44
CA ARG A 70 -8.95 1.42 -12.87
C ARG A 70 -7.56 0.80 -13.02
N ARG A 71 -6.50 1.47 -12.57
CA ARG A 71 -5.11 0.98 -12.57
C ARG A 71 -4.82 0.14 -11.33
N TRP A 72 -3.87 -0.78 -11.46
CA TRP A 72 -3.35 -1.56 -10.34
C TRP A 72 -2.30 -0.77 -9.57
N THR A 73 -2.48 -0.70 -8.26
CA THR A 73 -1.60 0.04 -7.35
C THR A 73 -1.34 -0.79 -6.10
N TRP A 74 -0.16 -0.60 -5.51
CA TRP A 74 0.15 -1.12 -4.20
C TRP A 74 -0.66 -0.39 -3.12
N ILE A 75 -0.82 -1.02 -1.96
CA ILE A 75 -1.64 -0.51 -0.87
C ILE A 75 -1.09 0.81 -0.31
N ASN A 76 0.23 1.00 -0.41
CA ASN A 76 0.95 2.23 -0.08
C ASN A 76 0.80 3.37 -1.12
N GLY A 77 0.03 3.13 -2.19
CA GLY A 77 -0.26 4.12 -3.23
C GLY A 77 0.73 4.15 -4.39
N LYS A 78 1.85 3.42 -4.34
CA LYS A 78 2.78 3.34 -5.48
C LYS A 78 2.18 2.53 -6.62
N SER A 79 2.62 2.84 -7.83
CA SER A 79 2.19 2.13 -9.04
C SER A 79 2.85 0.75 -9.12
N LEU A 80 2.15 -0.23 -9.70
CA LEU A 80 2.75 -1.52 -10.02
C LEU A 80 3.78 -1.33 -11.15
N THR A 81 5.04 -1.65 -10.85
CA THR A 81 6.19 -1.51 -11.78
C THR A 81 6.71 -2.84 -12.29
N ILE A 82 6.44 -3.94 -11.60
CA ILE A 82 6.84 -5.30 -12.00
C ILE A 82 5.77 -5.93 -12.90
N ASP A 83 6.21 -6.52 -14.02
CA ASP A 83 5.34 -7.31 -14.89
C ASP A 83 5.52 -8.81 -14.60
N LYS A 84 4.63 -9.32 -13.73
CA LYS A 84 4.64 -10.71 -13.26
C LYS A 84 3.31 -11.41 -13.41
N TRP A 85 2.42 -10.86 -14.23
CA TRP A 85 1.12 -11.45 -14.53
C TRP A 85 1.30 -12.76 -15.30
N HIS A 86 0.57 -13.81 -14.90
CA HIS A 86 0.44 -14.97 -15.79
C HIS A 86 -0.42 -14.65 -17.01
N LYS A 87 -0.22 -15.40 -18.10
CA LYS A 87 -0.88 -15.17 -19.40
C LYS A 87 -2.02 -16.13 -19.72
N GLU A 88 -2.34 -17.06 -18.80
CA GLU A 88 -3.52 -17.91 -18.96
C GLU A 88 -4.82 -17.15 -18.66
N GLY A 89 -5.82 -17.38 -19.52
CA GLY A 89 -7.16 -16.79 -19.35
C GLY A 89 -7.16 -15.26 -19.41
N ILE A 90 -8.14 -14.66 -18.72
CA ILE A 90 -8.25 -13.21 -18.58
C ILE A 90 -7.50 -12.81 -17.31
N ASN A 91 -6.30 -12.26 -17.46
CA ASN A 91 -5.50 -11.77 -16.34
C ASN A 91 -4.67 -10.55 -16.78
N PRO A 92 -4.73 -9.41 -16.06
CA PRO A 92 -5.65 -9.07 -14.97
C PRO A 92 -7.14 -9.06 -15.38
N ASP A 93 -8.04 -9.61 -14.57
CA ASP A 93 -9.48 -9.57 -14.87
C ASP A 93 -10.06 -8.16 -14.62
N PRO A 94 -10.86 -7.60 -15.54
CA PRO A 94 -11.45 -6.28 -15.37
C PRO A 94 -12.43 -6.17 -14.19
N ASN A 95 -13.05 -7.27 -13.75
CA ASN A 95 -14.02 -7.33 -12.66
C ASN A 95 -13.40 -7.58 -11.29
N ASP A 96 -12.12 -7.94 -11.25
CA ASP A 96 -11.41 -8.17 -10.01
C ASP A 96 -10.96 -6.88 -9.35
N THR A 97 -10.78 -6.96 -8.02
CA THR A 97 -10.49 -5.81 -7.17
C THR A 97 -9.16 -5.93 -6.43
N TYR A 98 -8.65 -7.15 -6.25
CA TYR A 98 -7.45 -7.42 -5.47
C TYR A 98 -6.50 -8.35 -6.22
N GLY A 99 -5.22 -8.23 -5.93
CA GLY A 99 -4.18 -9.08 -6.48
C GLY A 99 -3.71 -10.13 -5.48
N LEU A 100 -3.22 -11.23 -6.02
CA LEU A 100 -2.62 -12.33 -5.28
C LEU A 100 -1.34 -12.79 -5.99
N ILE A 101 -0.52 -13.54 -5.26
CA ILE A 101 0.63 -14.27 -5.79
C ILE A 101 0.38 -15.78 -5.68
N HIS A 102 0.66 -16.52 -6.75
CA HIS A 102 0.59 -17.97 -6.77
C HIS A 102 1.88 -18.58 -6.26
N LYS A 103 1.77 -19.70 -5.54
CA LYS A 103 2.92 -20.58 -5.31
C LYS A 103 3.43 -21.13 -6.64
N GLU A 104 2.55 -21.74 -7.42
CA GLU A 104 2.82 -22.14 -8.80
C GLU A 104 1.52 -22.12 -9.59
N TYR A 105 1.40 -21.20 -10.55
CA TYR A 105 0.33 -21.19 -11.53
C TYR A 105 0.70 -20.20 -12.64
N PRO A 106 0.48 -20.50 -13.92
CA PRO A 106 0.19 -21.83 -14.43
C PRO A 106 1.30 -22.83 -14.09
N PRO A 107 1.08 -24.14 -14.28
CA PRO A 107 2.09 -25.16 -13.95
C PRO A 107 3.47 -24.80 -14.53
N GLY A 108 4.51 -24.83 -13.69
CA GLY A 108 5.86 -24.39 -14.03
C GLY A 108 6.16 -22.90 -13.80
N PHE A 109 5.17 -22.06 -13.51
CA PHE A 109 5.34 -20.62 -13.26
C PHE A 109 5.17 -20.29 -11.78
N LYS A 110 6.30 -20.10 -11.09
CA LYS A 110 6.34 -19.80 -9.66
C LYS A 110 6.21 -18.30 -9.41
N GLY A 111 5.44 -17.93 -8.39
CA GLY A 111 5.33 -16.53 -7.98
C GLY A 111 4.56 -15.64 -8.95
N SER A 112 3.83 -16.19 -9.92
CA SER A 112 3.05 -15.35 -10.84
C SER A 112 1.98 -14.55 -10.09
N LEU A 113 1.66 -13.39 -10.63
CA LEU A 113 0.59 -12.53 -10.14
C LEU A 113 -0.71 -12.82 -10.89
N SER A 114 -1.80 -12.76 -10.14
CA SER A 114 -3.16 -12.79 -10.69
C SER A 114 -4.10 -11.93 -9.87
N THR A 115 -5.35 -11.87 -10.30
CA THR A 115 -6.39 -11.06 -9.67
C THR A 115 -7.54 -11.93 -9.19
N TYR A 116 -8.31 -11.39 -8.24
CA TYR A 116 -9.52 -12.05 -7.77
C TYR A 116 -10.54 -11.07 -7.19
N ARG A 117 -11.77 -11.56 -7.05
CA ARG A 117 -12.91 -10.82 -6.48
C ARG A 117 -12.82 -10.76 -4.95
N GLY A 118 -13.22 -9.63 -4.37
CA GLY A 118 -13.15 -9.38 -2.94
C GLY A 118 -13.90 -10.33 -2.00
N TYR A 119 -14.86 -11.10 -2.53
CA TYR A 119 -15.60 -12.09 -1.74
C TYR A 119 -14.94 -13.47 -1.70
N VAL A 120 -13.78 -13.66 -2.33
CA VAL A 120 -13.05 -14.93 -2.23
C VAL A 120 -12.01 -14.85 -1.12
N LYS A 121 -11.94 -15.88 -0.28
CA LYS A 121 -10.96 -15.96 0.81
C LYS A 121 -9.65 -16.55 0.30
N ARG A 122 -8.54 -16.04 0.83
CA ARG A 122 -7.18 -16.46 0.48
C ARG A 122 -6.29 -16.43 1.71
N GLN A 123 -5.20 -17.19 1.66
CA GLN A 123 -4.04 -16.94 2.52
C GLN A 123 -3.52 -15.52 2.27
N TRP A 124 -2.66 -14.98 3.12
CA TRP A 124 -2.12 -13.64 2.90
C TRP A 124 -0.70 -13.48 3.44
N ILE A 125 -0.04 -12.43 2.97
CA ILE A 125 1.33 -12.09 3.38
C ILE A 125 1.30 -10.67 3.95
N CYS A 126 1.78 -10.51 5.17
CA CYS A 126 2.03 -9.19 5.75
C CYS A 126 3.48 -8.77 5.54
N GLU A 127 3.74 -7.48 5.51
CA GLU A 127 5.07 -6.87 5.42
C GLU A 127 5.24 -5.80 6.50
N GLU A 128 6.42 -5.77 7.11
CA GLU A 128 6.90 -4.68 7.97
C GLU A 128 8.25 -4.16 7.46
N GLU A 129 8.42 -2.85 7.46
CA GLU A 129 9.72 -2.21 7.24
C GLU A 129 10.43 -2.07 8.59
N THR A 130 11.67 -2.58 8.70
CA THR A 130 12.42 -2.59 9.98
C THR A 130 13.93 -2.50 9.76
N ASP A 131 14.66 -2.05 10.77
CA ASP A 131 16.12 -2.12 10.88
C ASP A 131 16.60 -3.46 11.46
N ASN A 132 15.71 -4.23 12.09
CA ASN A 132 15.99 -5.55 12.65
C ASN A 132 15.65 -6.66 11.65
N CYS A 133 16.58 -6.94 10.74
CA CYS A 133 16.43 -7.89 9.64
C CYS A 133 16.48 -9.37 10.08
N ARG A 134 15.54 -9.81 10.94
CA ARG A 134 15.46 -11.20 11.45
C ARG A 134 14.25 -11.94 10.89
N GLY A 135 14.49 -13.17 10.44
CA GLY A 135 13.45 -14.05 9.88
C GLY A 135 13.37 -13.93 8.36
N ASP A 136 12.15 -13.99 7.83
CA ASP A 136 11.89 -13.90 6.40
C ASP A 136 12.00 -12.42 5.95
N CYS A 137 13.23 -11.90 5.83
CA CYS A 137 13.50 -10.50 5.52
C CYS A 137 14.33 -10.32 4.24
N PHE A 138 13.89 -9.39 3.40
CA PHE A 138 14.64 -8.87 2.27
C PHE A 138 15.42 -7.61 2.68
N SER A 139 16.74 -7.64 2.54
CA SER A 139 17.60 -6.47 2.79
C SER A 139 17.70 -5.61 1.55
N HIS A 140 17.35 -4.33 1.69
CA HIS A 140 17.49 -3.35 0.63
C HIS A 140 18.97 -3.00 0.46
N PRO A 141 19.52 -3.00 -0.77
CA PRO A 141 20.88 -2.55 -0.99
C PRO A 141 21.00 -1.07 -0.57
N VAL A 142 21.94 -0.76 0.32
CA VAL A 142 22.25 0.63 0.67
C VAL A 142 22.66 1.36 -0.61
N PRO A 143 22.06 2.51 -0.96
CA PRO A 143 22.50 3.30 -2.09
C PRO A 143 23.97 3.65 -1.88
N ARG A 144 24.85 3.11 -2.71
CA ARG A 144 26.28 3.41 -2.62
C ARG A 144 26.45 4.90 -2.94
N SER A 145 26.72 5.71 -1.92
CA SER A 145 27.15 7.10 -2.10
C SER A 145 28.40 7.08 -2.97
N THR A 146 28.25 7.51 -4.22
CA THR A 146 29.36 7.70 -5.16
C THR A 146 30.06 9.02 -4.84
N SER A 147 30.53 9.16 -3.61
CA SER A 147 31.53 10.15 -3.24
C SER A 147 32.92 9.50 -3.37
N PRO A 148 33.80 9.98 -4.27
CA PRO A 148 35.14 9.43 -4.44
C PRO A 148 35.96 9.47 -3.14
N PRO A 149 36.87 8.50 -2.89
CA PRO A 149 37.81 8.57 -1.78
C PRO A 149 38.69 9.83 -1.91
N GLY A 150 38.79 10.58 -0.81
CA GLY A 150 39.12 12.00 -0.83
C GLY A 150 40.43 12.42 -1.47
N THR A 151 40.42 13.62 -2.05
CA THR A 151 41.59 14.48 -2.10
C THR A 151 41.44 15.50 -0.96
N LYS A 152 42.29 15.40 0.06
CA LYS A 152 42.46 16.47 1.04
C LYS A 152 43.07 17.67 0.31
N ALA A 153 42.26 18.67 -0.02
CA ALA A 153 42.79 19.97 -0.42
C ALA A 153 43.16 20.75 0.84
N PHE A 154 44.46 20.93 1.00
CA PHE A 154 45.14 21.71 2.02
C PHE A 154 44.59 23.14 2.08
N THR A 155 44.23 23.59 3.28
CA THR A 155 43.94 24.99 3.58
C THR A 155 45.18 25.84 3.31
N THR A 156 45.09 26.80 2.39
CA THR A 156 46.04 27.92 2.36
C THR A 156 45.29 29.19 2.75
N LYS A 157 45.54 29.66 3.97
CA LYS A 157 45.20 31.03 4.38
C LYS A 157 46.15 31.96 3.64
N VAL A 158 45.62 32.83 2.78
CA VAL A 158 46.27 34.11 2.47
C VAL A 158 45.30 35.22 2.88
N LYS A 159 45.75 36.00 3.85
CA LYS A 159 45.19 37.28 4.29
C LYS A 159 45.85 38.36 3.42
N THR A 160 45.10 39.35 2.93
CA THR A 160 45.30 40.80 3.20
C THR A 160 44.27 41.65 2.43
N SER A 161 43.72 42.57 3.20
CA SER A 161 42.79 43.69 2.97
C SER A 161 43.34 44.82 2.09
N ILE A 162 42.49 45.52 1.30
CA ILE A 162 42.42 46.99 1.12
C ILE A 162 40.98 47.41 0.71
N GLU A 163 40.57 48.58 1.21
CA GLU A 163 39.28 49.31 1.19
C GLU A 163 38.83 49.99 -0.13
N GLN A 164 37.50 50.21 -0.19
CA GLN A 164 36.66 51.35 -0.63
C GLN A 164 36.92 52.15 -1.94
N ASP A 165 35.84 52.38 -2.73
CA ASP A 165 35.20 53.71 -3.07
C ASP A 165 34.13 53.50 -4.19
N VAL A 166 32.79 53.65 -3.99
CA VAL A 166 31.88 54.83 -4.10
C VAL A 166 31.14 55.03 -5.46
N THR A 167 29.86 55.44 -5.34
CA THR A 167 28.86 56.04 -6.28
C THR A 167 28.23 55.14 -7.35
N ASP A 168 26.93 54.82 -7.32
CA ASP A 168 25.68 55.60 -7.50
C ASP A 168 25.22 55.69 -8.99
N VAL A 169 23.89 55.79 -9.17
CA VAL A 169 23.09 56.16 -10.35
C VAL A 169 22.18 55.06 -10.94
N SER A 170 20.97 55.02 -10.35
CA SER A 170 19.63 55.12 -10.97
C SER A 170 19.10 54.09 -11.99
N GLY A 171 17.84 53.68 -11.75
CA GLY A 171 16.86 53.13 -12.72
C GLY A 171 16.11 51.93 -12.15
N VAL A 172 15.01 52.07 -11.38
CA VAL A 172 13.61 52.18 -11.84
C VAL A 172 13.35 51.21 -13.02
N SER A 173 12.50 50.17 -12.95
CA SER A 173 11.13 50.11 -12.43
C SER A 173 10.74 48.70 -11.97
N ASN A 174 9.94 48.69 -10.88
CA ASN A 174 9.12 47.58 -10.42
C ASN A 174 7.93 47.33 -11.36
N THR A 175 7.40 46.11 -11.35
CA THR A 175 6.04 45.70 -10.88
C THR A 175 5.83 44.26 -11.34
N LEU A 176 5.77 43.22 -10.49
CA LEU A 176 4.88 42.91 -9.36
C LEU A 176 3.41 42.73 -9.76
N THR A 177 2.95 41.48 -9.68
CA THR A 177 1.59 41.14 -9.25
C THR A 177 1.66 40.01 -8.21
N THR A 178 1.64 40.42 -6.94
CA THR A 178 1.05 39.75 -5.75
C THR A 178 -0.48 39.70 -5.88
N ALA A 179 -1.31 38.99 -5.13
CA ALA A 179 -1.29 37.87 -4.17
C ALA A 179 -2.80 37.65 -3.80
N ASP A 180 -3.07 36.88 -2.72
CA ASP A 180 -4.34 36.67 -1.98
C ASP A 180 -5.13 35.40 -2.38
N ASP A 181 -5.28 34.31 -1.61
CA ASP A 181 -5.21 33.95 -0.16
C ASP A 181 -6.53 34.10 0.66
N LYS A 182 -7.10 32.96 1.10
CA LYS A 182 -7.94 32.69 2.32
C LYS A 182 -8.68 31.33 2.18
N SER A 183 -8.48 30.27 2.97
CA SER A 183 -8.59 30.05 4.44
C SER A 183 -10.02 29.83 4.99
N ARG A 184 -10.35 28.54 5.26
CA ARG A 184 -10.69 27.91 6.58
C ARG A 184 -12.12 27.95 7.21
N SER A 185 -12.54 26.75 7.67
CA SER A 185 -13.54 26.33 8.72
C SER A 185 -15.05 26.42 8.39
N SER A 186 -15.99 25.57 8.86
CA SER A 186 -16.19 24.82 10.11
C SER A 186 -17.37 23.79 9.99
N PRO A 187 -17.59 22.80 10.89
CA PRO A 187 -18.51 21.67 10.70
C PRO A 187 -19.83 21.77 11.48
N THR A 188 -20.98 21.57 10.82
CA THR A 188 -22.29 21.12 11.40
C THR A 188 -23.20 20.88 10.19
N VAL A 189 -23.75 19.70 9.91
CA VAL A 189 -24.95 19.11 10.51
C VAL A 189 -24.93 17.61 10.20
N MET A 190 -24.85 16.74 11.22
CA MET A 190 -25.15 15.32 11.06
C MET A 190 -26.66 15.15 10.92
N LEU A 191 -27.17 15.12 9.69
CA LEU A 191 -28.52 14.65 9.42
C LEU A 191 -28.52 13.13 9.55
N VAL A 192 -29.05 12.62 10.67
CA VAL A 192 -29.38 11.20 10.83
C VAL A 192 -30.55 10.91 9.91
N VAL A 193 -30.26 10.53 8.66
CA VAL A 193 -31.26 9.98 7.75
C VAL A 193 -31.51 8.55 8.23
N ALA A 194 -32.47 8.39 9.13
CA ALA A 194 -33.01 7.06 9.41
C ALA A 194 -33.60 6.55 8.09
N SER A 195 -32.92 5.58 7.48
CA SER A 195 -33.38 4.99 6.23
C SER A 195 -34.78 4.41 6.47
N LEU A 196 -35.75 4.75 5.61
CA LEU A 196 -37.10 4.15 5.68
C LEU A 196 -37.02 2.61 5.74
N GLY A 197 -35.95 2.02 5.21
CA GLY A 197 -35.64 0.60 5.32
C GLY A 197 -35.50 0.09 6.77
N ALA A 198 -34.88 0.85 7.68
CA ALA A 198 -34.74 0.45 9.08
C ALA A 198 -36.10 0.45 9.81
N VAL A 199 -36.95 1.44 9.53
CA VAL A 199 -38.31 1.52 10.13
C VAL A 199 -39.20 0.39 9.62
N LEU A 200 -39.15 0.09 8.31
CA LEU A 200 -39.88 -1.03 7.72
C LEU A 200 -39.39 -2.38 8.24
N PHE A 201 -38.09 -2.54 8.45
CA PHE A 201 -37.51 -3.78 8.99
C PHE A 201 -37.98 -4.05 10.43
N VAL A 202 -37.99 -3.02 11.28
CA VAL A 202 -38.52 -3.13 12.65
C VAL A 202 -40.01 -3.48 12.65
N ALA A 203 -40.81 -2.85 11.78
CA ALA A 203 -42.24 -3.16 11.65
C ALA A 203 -42.50 -4.61 11.20
N LEU A 204 -41.70 -5.14 10.26
CA LEU A 204 -41.80 -6.54 9.81
C LEU A 204 -41.45 -7.52 10.93
N ILE A 205 -40.41 -7.24 11.73
CA ILE A 205 -40.04 -8.08 12.88
C ILE A 205 -41.18 -8.16 13.89
N ILE A 206 -41.79 -7.01 14.24
CA ILE A 206 -42.92 -6.96 15.18
C ILE A 206 -44.11 -7.77 14.63
N LEU A 207 -44.42 -7.64 13.34
CA LEU A 207 -45.51 -8.39 12.71
C LEU A 207 -45.28 -9.91 12.78
N ILE A 208 -44.06 -10.36 12.48
CA ILE A 208 -43.68 -11.78 12.55
C ILE A 208 -43.82 -12.30 13.99
N ILE A 209 -43.35 -11.55 14.99
CA ILE A 209 -43.47 -11.93 16.41
C ILE A 209 -44.94 -12.07 16.79
N VAL A 210 -45.81 -11.12 16.40
CA VAL A 210 -47.25 -11.19 16.69
C VAL A 210 -47.90 -12.42 16.04
N ILE A 211 -47.54 -12.75 14.80
CA ILE A 211 -48.04 -13.95 14.11
C ILE A 211 -47.59 -15.22 14.85
N LEU A 212 -46.33 -15.31 15.25
CA LEU A 212 -45.80 -16.46 16.00
C LEU A 212 -46.47 -16.61 17.37
N LEU A 213 -46.72 -15.50 18.08
CA LEU A 213 -47.44 -15.51 19.35
C LEU A 213 -48.91 -15.94 19.19
N ARG A 214 -49.57 -15.52 18.10
CA ARG A 214 -50.94 -15.97 17.78
C ARG A 214 -51.00 -17.45 17.41
N ARG A 215 -50.00 -17.97 16.69
CA ARG A 215 -49.91 -19.42 16.36
C ARG A 215 -49.60 -20.29 17.56
N LYS A 216 -48.87 -19.77 18.57
CA LYS A 216 -48.60 -20.49 19.82
C LYS A 216 -49.80 -20.54 20.77
N LYS A 217 -50.77 -19.63 20.61
CA LYS A 217 -51.97 -19.55 21.46
C LYS A 217 -53.17 -20.35 20.90
N ARG A 218 -53.02 -21.01 19.76
CA ARG A 218 -54.03 -21.86 19.12
C ARG A 218 -53.55 -23.30 19.13
#